data_AF-A0A813A0J2-F1
#
_entry.id   AF-A0A813A0J2-F1
#
_cell.length_a   1.000
_cell.length_b   1.000
_cell.length_c   1.000
_cell.angle_alpha   90.00
_cell.angle_beta   90.00
_cell.angle_gamma   90.00
#
_symmetry.space_group_name_H-M   'P 1'
#
loop_
_entity.id
_entity.type
_entity.pdbx_description
1 polymer ?
#
loop_
_entity_poly.entity_id
_entity_poly.type
_entity_poly.pdbx_seq_one_letter_code
_entity_poly.pdbx_strand_id
1 'polypeptide(L)'
;MQGVPAFLRPGIRQAYTFSLRALRDAHSRAGEVQQARAWKLFLLVPRLLLCRARVAGSTGREALLQRVRDFLAGRWTALLAAARDAADQLGPAPTAHADDDAASLRRREAACAHAPTCPAYRNPRRRARPPTLGQALRSSRRGTAAGLSGATCKHYKVLLDDAEALELFAHAANLLASAQIPANIAAALAVSRLTALVSRCLARQYADTFDQATRPYQFALQTRAGTDALSGMLRAAIDLDADATIVSLDGRSAYDTISRAAFLCEAIAHNP
;
A
#
# COMPACT_ATOMS: atom_id res chain seq x y z
N MET A 1 -17.12 -1.07 3.48
CA MET A 1 -17.18 -1.97 2.30
C MET A 1 -17.29 -3.41 2.74
N GLN A 2 -18.05 -4.25 2.03
CA GLN A 2 -18.11 -5.69 2.36
C GLN A 2 -16.90 -6.46 1.78
N GLY A 3 -16.65 -7.67 2.30
CA GLY A 3 -15.69 -8.59 1.70
C GLY A 3 -16.18 -9.12 0.35
N VAL A 4 -15.29 -9.69 -0.47
CA VAL A 4 -15.67 -10.25 -1.78
C VAL A 4 -16.39 -11.59 -1.59
N PRO A 5 -17.70 -11.71 -1.92
CA PRO A 5 -18.39 -12.99 -1.89
C PRO A 5 -17.80 -13.96 -2.91
N ALA A 6 -17.82 -15.27 -2.61
CA ALA A 6 -17.19 -16.29 -3.47
C ALA A 6 -17.70 -16.24 -4.93
N PHE A 7 -19.03 -16.14 -5.11
CA PHE A 7 -19.67 -16.05 -6.44
C PHE A 7 -19.27 -14.81 -7.24
N LEU A 8 -18.79 -13.74 -6.58
CA LEU A 8 -18.43 -12.48 -7.22
C LEU A 8 -16.94 -12.40 -7.56
N ARG A 9 -16.10 -13.32 -7.03
CA ARG A 9 -14.64 -13.28 -7.25
C ARG A 9 -14.25 -13.21 -8.73
N PRO A 10 -14.85 -14.00 -9.66
CA PRO A 10 -14.51 -13.90 -11.08
C PRO A 10 -14.80 -12.50 -11.64
N GLY A 11 -15.97 -11.93 -11.31
CA GLY A 11 -16.36 -10.60 -11.76
C GLY A 11 -15.49 -9.48 -11.20
N ILE A 12 -15.15 -9.54 -9.91
CA ILE A 12 -14.22 -8.56 -9.31
C ILE A 12 -12.83 -8.67 -9.92
N ARG A 13 -12.34 -9.88 -10.18
CA ARG A 13 -11.05 -10.09 -10.87
C ARG A 13 -11.07 -9.52 -12.28
N GLN A 14 -12.15 -9.73 -13.05
CA GLN A 14 -12.31 -9.13 -14.37
C GLN A 14 -12.30 -7.60 -14.30
N ALA A 15 -13.01 -7.00 -13.35
CA ALA A 15 -13.04 -5.55 -13.16
C ALA A 15 -11.65 -4.97 -12.81
N TYR A 16 -10.89 -5.63 -11.94
CA TYR A 16 -9.52 -5.24 -11.65
C TYR A 16 -8.60 -5.40 -12.86
N THR A 17 -8.68 -6.53 -13.57
CA THR A 17 -7.85 -6.78 -14.75
C THR A 17 -8.13 -5.74 -15.83
N PHE A 18 -9.41 -5.45 -16.09
CA PHE A 18 -9.84 -4.39 -17.00
C PHE A 18 -9.25 -3.03 -16.62
N SER A 19 -9.40 -2.62 -15.36
CA SER A 19 -8.92 -1.32 -14.90
C SER A 19 -7.39 -1.21 -14.87
N LEU A 20 -6.68 -2.30 -14.57
CA LEU A 20 -5.21 -2.34 -14.61
C LEU A 20 -4.68 -2.34 -16.05
N ARG A 21 -5.34 -3.00 -17.01
CA ARG A 21 -5.02 -2.88 -18.44
C ARG A 21 -5.19 -1.43 -18.90
N ALA A 22 -6.34 -0.82 -18.59
CA ALA A 22 -6.60 0.58 -18.91
C ALA A 22 -5.55 1.52 -18.29
N LEU A 23 -5.07 1.23 -17.07
CA LEU A 23 -4.00 1.98 -16.41
C LEU A 23 -2.67 1.86 -17.14
N ARG A 24 -2.26 0.64 -17.50
CA ARG A 24 -1.04 0.40 -18.29
C ARG A 24 -1.11 1.12 -19.63
N ASP A 25 -2.23 1.00 -20.34
CA ASP A 25 -2.42 1.59 -21.66
C ASP A 25 -2.42 3.13 -21.58
N ALA A 26 -3.08 3.71 -20.57
CA ALA A 26 -3.11 5.15 -20.34
C ALA A 26 -1.71 5.70 -20.01
N HIS A 27 -0.89 4.95 -19.26
CA HIS A 27 0.47 5.36 -18.95
C HIS A 27 1.36 5.42 -20.19
N SER A 28 1.19 4.49 -21.14
CA SER A 28 1.99 4.46 -22.37
C SER A 28 1.52 5.43 -23.45
N ARG A 29 0.22 5.77 -23.51
CA ARG A 29 -0.37 6.42 -24.69
C ARG A 29 -1.20 7.67 -24.40
N ALA A 30 -1.45 8.01 -23.13
CA ALA A 30 -2.42 9.05 -22.80
C ALA A 30 -1.84 10.14 -21.89
N GLY A 31 -2.49 11.31 -21.94
CA GLY A 31 -2.16 12.45 -21.08
C GLY A 31 -2.54 12.23 -19.62
N GLU A 32 -2.05 13.11 -18.75
CA GLU A 32 -2.17 13.00 -17.29
C GLU A 32 -3.62 12.83 -16.80
N VAL A 33 -4.59 13.50 -17.42
CA VAL A 33 -6.02 13.37 -17.08
C VAL A 33 -6.51 11.94 -17.24
N GLN A 34 -6.14 11.28 -18.34
CA GLN A 34 -6.58 9.91 -18.62
C GLN A 34 -5.86 8.90 -17.72
N GLN A 35 -4.58 9.13 -17.42
CA GLN A 35 -3.85 8.36 -16.41
C GLN A 35 -4.54 8.46 -15.05
N ALA A 36 -4.93 9.67 -14.63
CA ALA A 36 -5.62 9.89 -13.37
C ALA A 36 -6.97 9.17 -13.32
N ARG A 37 -7.72 9.17 -14.43
CA ARG A 37 -8.98 8.41 -14.56
C ARG A 37 -8.76 6.91 -14.44
N ALA A 38 -7.74 6.36 -15.09
CA ALA A 38 -7.44 4.92 -15.03
C ALA A 38 -7.03 4.48 -13.62
N TRP A 39 -6.21 5.28 -12.93
CA TRP A 39 -5.90 5.09 -11.52
C TRP A 39 -7.14 5.11 -10.63
N LYS A 40 -8.02 6.11 -10.80
CA LYS A 40 -9.27 6.21 -10.05
C LYS A 40 -10.16 4.98 -10.30
N LEU A 41 -10.28 4.55 -11.56
CA LEU A 41 -11.07 3.38 -11.93
C LEU A 41 -10.57 2.13 -11.20
N PHE A 42 -9.26 1.89 -11.20
CA PHE A 42 -8.62 0.78 -10.50
C PHE A 42 -8.83 0.86 -8.98
N LEU A 43 -8.54 2.01 -8.35
CA LEU A 43 -8.62 2.15 -6.89
C LEU A 43 -10.05 2.05 -6.36
N LEU A 44 -11.03 2.49 -7.14
CA LEU A 44 -12.44 2.54 -6.75
C LEU A 44 -13.22 1.26 -7.05
N VAL A 45 -12.61 0.22 -7.63
CA VAL A 45 -13.28 -1.08 -7.89
C VAL A 45 -14.05 -1.58 -6.66
N PRO A 46 -13.47 -1.63 -5.43
CA PRO A 46 -14.24 -2.03 -4.25
C PRO A 46 -15.42 -1.10 -4.00
N ARG A 47 -15.24 0.22 -4.12
CA ARG A 47 -16.28 1.22 -3.85
C ARG A 47 -17.48 1.08 -4.78
N LEU A 48 -17.22 0.83 -6.06
CA LEU A 48 -18.25 0.70 -7.09
C LEU A 48 -18.99 -0.63 -7.02
N LEU A 49 -18.30 -1.71 -6.65
CA LEU A 49 -18.85 -3.07 -6.77
C LEU A 49 -19.30 -3.67 -5.43
N LEU A 50 -18.71 -3.23 -4.31
CA LEU A 50 -18.86 -3.86 -2.99
C LEU A 50 -19.47 -2.93 -1.94
N CYS A 51 -20.10 -1.82 -2.34
CA CYS A 51 -20.95 -1.08 -1.42
C CYS A 51 -22.12 -1.99 -1.00
N ARG A 52 -22.49 -1.99 0.29
CA ARG A 52 -23.52 -2.92 0.79
C ARG A 52 -24.84 -2.64 0.05
N ALA A 53 -25.45 -3.67 -0.52
CA ALA A 53 -26.79 -3.56 -1.06
C ALA A 53 -27.80 -3.53 0.09
N ARG A 54 -28.86 -2.72 -0.03
CA ARG A 54 -29.95 -2.64 0.96
C ARG A 54 -30.74 -3.94 1.07
N VAL A 55 -30.80 -4.70 -0.01
CA VAL A 55 -31.60 -5.92 -0.12
C VAL A 55 -30.69 -7.14 0.05
N ALA A 56 -31.03 -8.02 0.98
CA ALA A 56 -30.34 -9.29 1.19
C ALA A 56 -30.89 -10.38 0.26
N GLY A 57 -30.27 -11.57 0.25
CA GLY A 57 -30.76 -12.72 -0.51
C GLY A 57 -30.49 -12.66 -2.02
N SER A 58 -31.36 -13.28 -2.82
CA SER A 58 -31.22 -13.41 -4.27
C SER A 58 -31.19 -12.05 -4.98
N THR A 59 -32.04 -11.11 -4.56
CA THR A 59 -32.08 -9.73 -5.08
C THR A 59 -30.76 -8.99 -4.82
N GLY A 60 -30.16 -9.17 -3.64
CA GLY A 60 -28.85 -8.60 -3.31
C GLY A 60 -27.71 -9.20 -4.14
N ARG A 61 -27.77 -10.52 -4.39
CA ARG A 61 -26.82 -11.21 -5.26
C ARG A 61 -26.90 -10.69 -6.71
N GLU A 62 -28.10 -10.57 -7.25
CA GLU A 62 -28.30 -10.09 -8.62
C GLU A 62 -27.85 -8.63 -8.79
N ALA A 63 -28.12 -7.78 -7.79
CA ALA A 63 -27.63 -6.40 -7.79
C ALA A 63 -26.09 -6.32 -7.85
N LEU A 64 -25.37 -7.19 -7.13
CA LEU A 64 -23.91 -7.22 -7.16
C LEU A 64 -23.37 -7.69 -8.52
N LEU A 65 -24.02 -8.69 -9.14
CA LEU A 65 -23.67 -9.15 -10.48
C LEU A 65 -23.95 -8.06 -11.53
N GLN A 66 -25.08 -7.36 -11.41
CA GLN A 66 -25.42 -6.25 -12.30
C GLN A 66 -24.39 -5.12 -12.22
N ARG A 67 -23.89 -4.78 -11.04
CA ARG A 67 -22.82 -3.78 -10.90
C ARG A 67 -21.54 -4.16 -11.64
N VAL A 68 -21.17 -5.45 -11.63
CA VAL A 68 -20.03 -5.95 -12.43
C VAL A 68 -20.30 -5.75 -13.91
N ARG A 69 -21.50 -6.10 -14.39
CA ARG A 69 -21.91 -5.89 -15.80
C ARG A 69 -21.86 -4.41 -16.18
N ASP A 70 -22.43 -3.54 -15.35
CA ASP A 70 -22.42 -2.09 -15.56
C ASP A 70 -21.00 -1.51 -15.56
N PHE A 71 -20.11 -2.03 -14.70
CA PHE A 71 -18.71 -1.61 -14.67
C PHE A 71 -17.98 -1.99 -15.95
N LEU A 72 -18.15 -3.22 -16.43
CA LEU A 72 -17.54 -3.68 -17.68
C LEU A 72 -18.15 -2.98 -18.91
N ALA A 73 -19.41 -2.57 -18.83
CA ALA A 73 -20.10 -1.77 -19.85
C ALA A 73 -19.75 -0.26 -19.79
N GLY A 74 -18.84 0.17 -18.91
CA GLY A 74 -18.41 1.57 -18.84
C GLY A 74 -19.38 2.52 -18.13
N ARG A 75 -20.42 2.02 -17.45
CA ARG A 75 -21.42 2.82 -16.72
C ARG A 75 -20.91 3.31 -15.35
N TRP A 76 -19.65 3.77 -15.28
CA TRP A 76 -18.96 4.09 -14.04
C TRP A 76 -19.57 5.29 -13.30
N THR A 77 -20.11 6.27 -14.01
CA THR A 77 -20.77 7.45 -13.41
C THR A 77 -22.02 7.06 -12.62
N ALA A 78 -22.85 6.17 -13.17
CA ALA A 78 -24.02 5.63 -12.48
C ALA A 78 -23.62 4.82 -11.23
N LEU A 79 -22.57 4.00 -11.33
CA LEU A 79 -22.04 3.26 -10.18
C LEU A 79 -21.47 4.18 -9.10
N LEU A 80 -20.80 5.28 -9.48
CA LEU A 80 -20.29 6.29 -8.57
C LEU A 80 -21.42 7.00 -7.83
N ALA A 81 -22.47 7.41 -8.54
CA ALA A 81 -23.65 8.03 -7.94
C ALA A 81 -24.30 7.09 -6.93
N ALA A 82 -24.61 5.85 -7.33
CA ALA A 82 -25.19 4.85 -6.44
C ALA A 82 -24.31 4.54 -5.21
N ALA A 83 -22.98 4.56 -5.36
CA ALA A 83 -22.05 4.37 -4.25
C ALA A 83 -21.98 5.57 -3.28
N ARG A 84 -22.26 6.79 -3.76
CA ARG A 84 -22.39 8.00 -2.92
C ARG A 84 -23.69 7.97 -2.14
N ASP A 85 -24.80 7.70 -2.83
CA ASP A 85 -26.13 7.60 -2.21
C ASP A 85 -26.13 6.54 -1.08
N ALA A 86 -25.48 5.39 -1.34
CA ALA A 86 -25.34 4.34 -0.34
C ALA A 86 -24.48 4.77 0.87
N ALA A 87 -23.51 5.67 0.69
CA ALA A 87 -22.68 6.19 1.78
C ALA A 87 -23.43 7.21 2.63
N ASP A 88 -24.16 8.14 2.01
CA ASP A 88 -24.94 9.17 2.70
C ASP A 88 -26.05 8.55 3.57
N GLN A 89 -26.64 7.45 3.09
CA GLN A 89 -27.70 6.73 3.79
C GLN A 89 -27.24 5.87 4.98
N LEU A 90 -25.95 5.54 5.06
CA LEU A 90 -25.38 4.76 6.18
C LEU A 90 -25.00 5.66 7.38
N GLY A 91 -25.14 6.99 7.24
CA GLY A 91 -24.67 7.96 8.23
C GLY A 91 -23.15 8.01 8.34
N PRO A 92 -22.59 8.99 9.08
CA PRO A 92 -21.16 9.00 9.39
C PRO A 92 -20.79 7.72 10.13
N ALA A 93 -19.69 7.07 9.72
CA ALA A 93 -19.16 5.89 10.40
C ALA A 93 -18.84 6.23 11.87
N PRO A 94 -18.95 5.28 12.82
CA PRO A 94 -18.59 5.52 14.22
C PRO A 94 -17.17 6.09 14.33
N THR A 95 -17.06 7.28 14.91
CA THR A 95 -15.88 8.16 14.92
C THR A 95 -14.77 7.76 15.90
N ALA A 96 -14.77 6.53 16.42
CA ALA A 96 -13.85 6.13 17.49
C ALA A 96 -12.34 6.17 17.13
N HIS A 97 -11.99 6.38 15.86
CA HIS A 97 -10.59 6.52 15.38
C HIS A 97 -10.35 7.72 14.45
N ALA A 98 -11.34 8.61 14.27
CA ALA A 98 -11.25 9.69 13.29
C ALA A 98 -10.17 10.73 13.62
N ASP A 99 -9.96 11.04 14.91
CA ASP A 99 -8.93 11.99 15.34
C ASP A 99 -7.51 11.44 15.18
N ASP A 100 -7.32 10.15 15.46
CA ASP A 100 -6.04 9.44 15.28
C ASP A 100 -5.68 9.27 13.80
N ASP A 101 -6.69 9.00 12.96
CA ASP A 101 -6.55 8.93 11.50
C ASP A 101 -6.29 10.31 10.91
N ALA A 102 -6.97 11.37 11.37
CA ALA A 102 -6.75 12.75 10.92
C ALA A 102 -5.39 13.29 11.34
N ALA A 103 -4.90 12.95 12.54
CA ALA A 103 -3.56 13.28 12.99
C ALA A 103 -2.49 12.48 12.23
N SER A 104 -2.75 11.20 11.93
CA SER A 104 -1.89 10.37 11.07
C SER A 104 -1.86 10.86 9.62
N LEU A 105 -2.99 11.35 9.09
CA LEU A 105 -3.13 11.98 7.78
C LEU A 105 -2.30 13.25 7.70
N ARG A 106 -2.47 14.17 8.66
CA ARG A 106 -1.69 15.41 8.74
C ARG A 106 -0.18 15.13 8.84
N ARG A 107 0.21 14.13 9.65
CA ARG A 107 1.61 13.67 9.73
C ARG A 107 2.12 13.14 8.39
N ARG A 108 1.31 12.35 7.66
CA ARG A 108 1.66 11.81 6.32
C ARG A 108 1.71 12.87 5.23
N GLU A 109 0.83 13.86 5.27
CA GLU A 109 0.80 14.99 4.33
C GLU A 109 2.01 15.91 4.52
N ALA A 110 2.31 16.30 5.77
CA ALA A 110 3.52 17.06 6.10
C ALA A 110 4.79 16.32 5.66
N ALA A 111 4.82 15.00 5.91
CA ALA A 111 5.83 14.08 5.45
C ALA A 111 6.01 14.05 3.91
N CYS A 112 4.93 14.13 3.13
CA CYS A 112 5.00 14.16 1.67
C CYS A 112 5.41 15.55 1.14
N ALA A 113 5.03 16.63 1.83
CA ALA A 113 5.36 18.00 1.45
C ALA A 113 6.87 18.32 1.55
N HIS A 114 7.60 17.61 2.42
CA HIS A 114 9.03 17.83 2.65
C HIS A 114 9.94 16.89 1.84
N ALA A 115 9.38 16.04 0.97
CA ALA A 115 10.21 15.21 0.08
C ALA A 115 10.75 16.08 -1.05
N PRO A 116 12.06 16.39 -1.09
CA PRO A 116 12.61 17.15 -2.21
C PRO A 116 12.53 16.29 -3.48
N THR A 117 12.28 16.92 -4.61
CA THR A 117 12.39 16.34 -5.95
C THR A 117 13.86 16.10 -6.29
N CYS A 118 14.50 15.11 -5.67
CA CYS A 118 15.85 14.72 -6.06
C CYS A 118 15.79 13.94 -7.39
N PRO A 119 16.51 14.35 -8.45
CA PRO A 119 16.48 13.66 -9.75
C PRO A 119 17.04 12.23 -9.70
N ALA A 120 17.81 11.89 -8.66
CA ALA A 120 18.49 10.61 -8.49
C ALA A 120 17.59 9.43 -8.06
N TYR A 121 16.29 9.65 -7.81
CA TYR A 121 15.38 8.61 -7.29
C TYR A 121 14.98 7.52 -8.29
N ARG A 122 15.35 7.63 -9.56
CA ARG A 122 15.03 6.62 -10.57
C ARG A 122 16.10 5.55 -10.63
N ASN A 123 16.07 4.59 -9.70
CA ASN A 123 16.82 3.34 -9.87
C ASN A 123 15.90 2.23 -10.46
N PRO A 124 16.16 1.74 -11.68
CA PRO A 124 15.34 0.72 -12.35
C PRO A 124 15.36 -0.66 -11.67
N ARG A 125 16.24 -0.91 -10.69
CA ARG A 125 16.31 -2.17 -9.94
C ARG A 125 15.25 -2.31 -8.85
N ARG A 126 14.56 -1.22 -8.47
CA ARG A 126 13.56 -1.21 -7.38
C ARG A 126 12.15 -1.56 -7.85
N ARG A 127 12.02 -2.69 -8.54
CA ARG A 127 10.73 -3.18 -9.03
C ARG A 127 10.11 -4.19 -8.05
N ALA A 128 8.91 -3.88 -7.58
CA ALA A 128 8.01 -4.87 -7.01
C ALA A 128 7.73 -5.95 -8.07
N ARG A 129 8.33 -7.12 -7.87
CA ARG A 129 8.13 -8.28 -8.75
C ARG A 129 6.79 -8.96 -8.42
N PRO A 130 6.11 -9.57 -9.41
CA PRO A 130 4.90 -10.36 -9.19
C PRO A 130 4.99 -11.38 -8.03
N PRO A 131 6.05 -12.20 -7.88
CA PRO A 131 6.14 -13.16 -6.78
C PRO A 131 6.25 -12.50 -5.40
N THR A 132 7.04 -11.43 -5.27
CA THR A 132 7.20 -10.70 -3.99
C THR A 132 5.91 -9.98 -3.62
N LEU A 133 5.23 -9.40 -4.60
CA LEU A 133 3.93 -8.74 -4.41
C LEU A 133 2.85 -9.76 -4.02
N GLY A 134 2.84 -10.92 -4.68
CA GLY A 134 1.95 -12.04 -4.36
C GLY A 134 2.19 -12.57 -2.95
N GLN A 135 3.44 -12.70 -2.52
CA GLN A 135 3.78 -13.10 -1.14
C GLN A 135 3.36 -12.03 -0.12
N ALA A 136 3.61 -10.75 -0.38
CA ALA A 136 3.19 -9.64 0.48
C ALA A 136 1.65 -9.56 0.61
N LEU A 137 0.92 -9.85 -0.47
CA LEU A 137 -0.53 -10.00 -0.46
C LEU A 137 -0.96 -11.20 0.38
N ARG A 138 -0.39 -12.38 0.15
CA ARG A 138 -0.71 -13.60 0.91
C ARG A 138 -0.52 -13.40 2.42
N SER A 139 0.62 -12.84 2.82
CA SER A 139 0.98 -12.60 4.23
C SER A 139 0.24 -11.42 4.87
N SER A 140 -0.56 -10.66 4.12
CA SER A 140 -1.32 -9.54 4.71
C SER A 140 -2.38 -10.04 5.69
N ARG A 141 -2.32 -9.54 6.94
CA ARG A 141 -3.22 -9.93 8.03
C ARG A 141 -4.70 -9.62 7.72
N ARG A 142 -5.59 -10.48 8.21
CA ARG A 142 -7.05 -10.22 8.22
C ARG A 142 -7.32 -9.00 9.12
N GLY A 143 -8.16 -8.07 8.68
CA GLY A 143 -8.66 -6.96 9.52
C GLY A 143 -7.95 -5.60 9.37
N THR A 144 -6.97 -5.46 8.47
CA THR A 144 -6.36 -4.14 8.24
C THR A 144 -7.40 -3.16 7.68
N ALA A 145 -7.55 -1.99 8.30
CA ALA A 145 -8.53 -0.97 7.94
C ALA A 145 -8.47 -0.61 6.44
N ALA A 146 -9.61 -0.28 5.85
CA ALA A 146 -9.64 0.19 4.47
C ALA A 146 -8.90 1.53 4.35
N GLY A 147 -8.22 1.76 3.22
CA GLY A 147 -7.74 3.11 2.89
C GLY A 147 -8.88 4.00 2.39
N LEU A 148 -8.60 5.24 2.00
CA LEU A 148 -9.61 6.20 1.48
C LEU A 148 -10.46 5.66 0.31
N SER A 149 -9.91 4.74 -0.49
CA SER A 149 -10.65 4.08 -1.58
C SER A 149 -11.68 3.04 -1.11
N GLY A 150 -11.73 2.72 0.18
CA GLY A 150 -12.50 1.60 0.71
C GLY A 150 -11.87 0.23 0.47
N ALA A 151 -10.72 0.18 -0.21
CA ALA A 151 -9.99 -1.03 -0.52
C ALA A 151 -9.18 -1.56 0.68
N THR A 152 -9.20 -2.87 0.86
CA THR A 152 -8.37 -3.63 1.79
C THR A 152 -7.49 -4.61 1.01
N CYS A 153 -6.44 -5.15 1.63
CA CYS A 153 -5.64 -6.19 0.96
C CYS A 153 -6.47 -7.43 0.58
N LYS A 154 -7.59 -7.72 1.28
CA LYS A 154 -8.50 -8.82 0.90
C LYS A 154 -9.15 -8.62 -0.46
N HIS A 155 -9.38 -7.36 -0.86
CA HIS A 155 -9.96 -7.07 -2.17
C HIS A 155 -8.97 -7.35 -3.30
N TYR A 156 -7.67 -7.14 -3.06
CA TYR A 156 -6.61 -7.46 -4.05
C TYR A 156 -6.25 -8.96 -4.09
N LYS A 157 -6.61 -9.75 -3.07
CA LYS A 157 -6.30 -11.19 -3.05
C LYS A 157 -6.95 -11.97 -4.19
N VAL A 158 -8.01 -11.45 -4.83
CA VAL A 158 -8.62 -12.09 -6.01
C VAL A 158 -7.69 -12.14 -7.22
N LEU A 159 -6.63 -11.32 -7.23
CA LEU A 159 -5.61 -11.26 -8.29
C LEU A 159 -4.56 -12.38 -8.16
N LEU A 160 -4.50 -13.08 -7.01
CA LEU A 160 -3.51 -14.14 -6.79
C LEU A 160 -3.79 -15.38 -7.65
N ASP A 161 -5.03 -15.55 -8.11
CA ASP A 161 -5.47 -16.72 -8.89
C ASP A 161 -5.26 -16.54 -10.41
N ASP A 162 -4.66 -15.42 -10.84
CA ASP A 162 -4.52 -15.04 -12.25
C ASP A 162 -3.17 -14.37 -12.48
N ALA A 163 -2.30 -15.04 -13.23
CA ALA A 163 -0.95 -14.58 -13.50
C ALA A 163 -0.92 -13.23 -14.23
N GLU A 164 -1.80 -13.03 -15.21
CA GLU A 164 -1.86 -11.77 -15.97
C GLU A 164 -2.32 -10.62 -15.05
N ALA A 165 -3.35 -10.85 -14.25
CA ALA A 165 -3.83 -9.87 -13.29
C ALA A 165 -2.74 -9.47 -12.28
N LEU A 166 -1.92 -10.44 -11.84
CA LEU A 166 -0.80 -10.18 -10.93
C LEU A 166 0.34 -9.41 -11.59
N GLU A 167 0.66 -9.69 -12.87
CA GLU A 167 1.64 -8.92 -13.67
C GLU A 167 1.20 -7.46 -13.84
N LEU A 168 -0.06 -7.25 -14.23
CA LEU A 168 -0.66 -5.93 -14.37
C LEU A 168 -0.67 -5.17 -13.03
N PHE A 169 -0.93 -5.88 -11.93
CA PHE A 169 -0.90 -5.30 -10.60
C PHE A 169 0.53 -4.93 -10.16
N ALA A 170 1.52 -5.75 -10.49
CA ALA A 170 2.93 -5.44 -10.28
C ALA A 170 3.38 -4.22 -11.10
N HIS A 171 2.90 -4.07 -12.33
CA HIS A 171 3.14 -2.87 -13.14
C HIS A 171 2.61 -1.61 -12.43
N ALA A 172 1.36 -1.61 -11.97
CA ALA A 172 0.79 -0.48 -11.23
C ALA A 172 1.56 -0.20 -9.92
N ALA A 173 1.94 -1.24 -9.18
CA ALA A 173 2.78 -1.11 -7.98
C ALA A 173 4.13 -0.45 -8.28
N ASN A 174 4.74 -0.75 -9.43
CA ASN A 174 6.00 -0.16 -9.87
C ASN A 174 5.84 1.31 -10.27
N LEU A 175 4.75 1.68 -10.95
CA LEU A 175 4.45 3.08 -11.23
C LEU A 175 4.32 3.90 -9.93
N LEU A 176 3.62 3.35 -8.93
CA LEU A 176 3.53 3.97 -7.61
C LEU A 176 4.89 4.07 -6.91
N ALA A 177 5.68 2.98 -6.91
CA ALA A 177 6.99 2.95 -6.27
C ALA A 177 7.99 3.93 -6.90
N SER A 178 7.91 4.13 -8.21
CA SER A 178 8.75 5.08 -8.95
C SER A 178 8.19 6.51 -9.00
N ALA A 179 7.13 6.81 -8.23
CA ALA A 179 6.42 8.09 -8.24
C ALA A 179 5.93 8.53 -9.65
N GLN A 180 5.68 7.57 -10.53
CA GLN A 180 5.13 7.77 -11.87
C GLN A 180 3.60 7.76 -11.82
N ILE A 181 3.04 8.67 -11.02
CA ILE A 181 1.61 8.82 -10.80
C ILE A 181 1.20 10.28 -11.07
N PRO A 182 -0.01 10.55 -11.58
CA PRO A 182 -0.51 11.91 -11.77
C PRO A 182 -0.53 12.71 -10.46
N ALA A 183 -0.12 13.98 -10.52
CA ALA A 183 0.08 14.80 -9.32
C ALA A 183 -1.24 15.01 -8.55
N ASN A 184 -2.35 15.17 -9.28
CA ASN A 184 -3.68 15.41 -8.73
C ASN A 184 -4.29 14.24 -7.93
N ILE A 185 -3.66 13.05 -7.95
CA ILE A 185 -4.09 11.90 -7.14
C ILE A 185 -3.01 11.41 -6.17
N ALA A 186 -1.83 12.02 -6.18
CA ALA A 186 -0.68 11.57 -5.40
C ALA A 186 -0.96 11.55 -3.89
N ALA A 187 -1.57 12.61 -3.36
CA ALA A 187 -1.95 12.69 -1.95
C ALA A 187 -2.92 11.58 -1.53
N ALA A 188 -3.95 11.31 -2.35
CA ALA A 188 -4.93 10.25 -2.08
C ALA A 188 -4.29 8.86 -2.16
N LEU A 189 -3.35 8.66 -3.09
CA LEU A 189 -2.58 7.41 -3.21
C LEU A 189 -1.65 7.22 -2.01
N ALA A 190 -0.96 8.26 -1.53
CA ALA A 190 -0.01 8.19 -0.42
C ALA A 190 -0.62 7.56 0.85
N VAL A 191 -1.91 7.80 1.09
CA VAL A 191 -2.65 7.26 2.24
C VAL A 191 -3.50 6.03 1.91
N SER A 192 -3.40 5.52 0.68
CA SER A 192 -4.13 4.33 0.25
C SER A 192 -3.53 3.05 0.82
N ARG A 193 -4.36 2.00 0.87
CA ARG A 193 -3.89 0.66 1.26
C ARG A 193 -2.89 0.08 0.25
N LEU A 194 -2.90 0.56 -0.99
CA LEU A 194 -1.94 0.16 -2.02
C LEU A 194 -0.53 0.60 -1.64
N THR A 195 -0.33 1.85 -1.22
CA THR A 195 0.98 2.35 -0.78
C THR A 195 1.54 1.52 0.35
N ALA A 196 0.74 1.25 1.39
CA ALA A 196 1.18 0.39 2.49
C ALA A 196 1.57 -1.04 2.04
N LEU A 197 0.89 -1.60 1.04
CA LEU A 197 1.23 -2.90 0.46
C LEU A 197 2.54 -2.83 -0.35
N VAL A 198 2.71 -1.80 -1.18
CA VAL A 198 3.90 -1.59 -2.01
C VAL A 198 5.13 -1.35 -1.13
N SER A 199 5.03 -0.50 -0.11
CA SER A 199 6.10 -0.29 0.87
C SER A 199 6.50 -1.59 1.56
N ARG A 200 5.53 -2.44 1.95
CA ARG A 200 5.82 -3.77 2.51
C ARG A 200 6.51 -4.69 1.50
N CYS A 201 6.10 -4.66 0.24
CA CYS A 201 6.73 -5.45 -0.81
C CYS A 201 8.19 -5.05 -0.99
N LEU A 202 8.47 -3.74 -1.06
CA LEU A 202 9.83 -3.22 -1.18
C LEU A 202 10.66 -3.52 0.08
N ALA A 203 10.11 -3.30 1.28
CA ALA A 203 10.82 -3.62 2.52
C ALA A 203 11.24 -5.10 2.59
N ARG A 204 10.39 -6.01 2.12
CA ARG A 204 10.74 -7.44 2.02
C ARG A 204 11.84 -7.71 1.00
N GLN A 205 11.83 -7.02 -0.12
CA GLN A 205 12.82 -7.20 -1.18
C GLN A 205 14.22 -6.76 -0.73
N TYR A 206 14.32 -5.74 0.12
CA TYR A 206 15.58 -5.22 0.64
C TYR A 206 15.92 -5.69 2.07
N ALA A 207 15.14 -6.61 2.64
CA ALA A 207 15.31 -7.03 4.03
C ALA A 207 16.72 -7.60 4.27
N ASP A 208 17.15 -8.56 3.45
CA ASP A 208 18.46 -9.21 3.61
C ASP A 208 19.62 -8.24 3.39
N THR A 209 19.45 -7.32 2.44
CA THR A 209 20.43 -6.25 2.18
C THR A 209 20.62 -5.35 3.38
N PHE A 210 19.52 -4.84 3.97
CA PHE A 210 19.62 -3.99 5.15
C PHE A 210 20.10 -4.78 6.38
N ASP A 211 19.71 -6.05 6.51
CA ASP A 211 20.23 -6.93 7.56
C ASP A 211 21.75 -7.08 7.44
N GLN A 212 22.28 -7.39 6.25
CA GLN A 212 23.72 -7.49 6.01
C GLN A 212 24.46 -6.18 6.29
N ALA A 213 23.94 -5.05 5.82
CA ALA A 213 24.56 -3.74 6.00
C ALA A 213 24.58 -3.26 7.46
N THR A 214 23.69 -3.79 8.30
CA THR A 214 23.56 -3.38 9.72
C THR A 214 24.14 -4.39 10.70
N ARG A 215 24.68 -5.52 10.20
CA ARG A 215 25.42 -6.48 11.03
C ARG A 215 26.79 -5.92 11.45
N PRO A 216 27.30 -6.33 12.62
CA PRO A 216 26.67 -7.21 13.60
C PRO A 216 25.75 -6.48 14.62
N TYR A 217 25.67 -5.14 14.57
CA TYR A 217 25.14 -4.33 15.68
C TYR A 217 23.66 -3.94 15.55
N GLN A 218 22.84 -4.77 14.88
CA GLN A 218 21.40 -4.57 14.76
C GLN A 218 20.65 -5.67 15.53
N PHE A 219 19.96 -5.26 16.60
CA PHE A 219 19.31 -6.16 17.57
C PHE A 219 17.78 -5.98 17.65
N ALA A 220 17.21 -5.05 16.87
CA ALA A 220 15.78 -4.74 16.88
C ALA A 220 15.03 -5.33 15.66
N LEU A 221 13.76 -4.96 15.47
CA LEU A 221 12.97 -5.16 14.24
C LEU A 221 12.97 -6.59 13.65
N GLN A 222 12.79 -7.60 14.51
CA GLN A 222 12.73 -9.03 14.13
C GLN A 222 14.08 -9.66 13.71
N THR A 223 15.21 -9.07 14.10
CA THR A 223 16.50 -9.78 14.02
C THR A 223 16.49 -11.05 14.87
N ARG A 224 17.22 -12.08 14.43
CA ARG A 224 17.27 -13.38 15.13
C ARG A 224 17.93 -13.30 16.51
N ALA A 225 18.87 -12.37 16.69
CA ALA A 225 19.63 -12.20 17.92
C ALA A 225 18.83 -11.48 19.03
N GLY A 226 18.00 -10.50 18.67
CA GLY A 226 17.13 -9.78 19.60
C GLY A 226 17.88 -8.98 20.68
N THR A 227 17.12 -8.41 21.62
CA THR A 227 17.64 -7.58 22.72
C THR A 227 18.43 -8.37 23.77
N ASP A 228 18.19 -9.67 23.88
CA ASP A 228 18.90 -10.54 24.82
C ASP A 228 20.37 -10.70 24.41
N ALA A 229 20.65 -10.82 23.11
CA ALA A 229 22.02 -10.86 22.60
C ALA A 229 22.76 -9.54 22.86
N LEU A 230 22.09 -8.39 22.72
CA LEU A 230 22.68 -7.10 23.09
C LEU A 230 23.03 -7.06 24.59
N SER A 231 22.12 -7.53 25.44
CA SER A 231 22.33 -7.58 26.89
C SER A 231 23.52 -8.47 27.26
N GLY A 232 23.65 -9.63 26.62
CA GLY A 232 24.79 -10.54 26.79
C GLY A 232 26.11 -9.92 26.32
N MET A 233 26.11 -9.24 25.17
CA MET A 233 27.29 -8.56 24.62
C MET A 233 27.78 -7.43 25.54
N LEU A 234 26.86 -6.63 26.08
CA LEU A 234 27.21 -5.54 27.02
C LEU A 234 27.77 -6.08 28.34
N ARG A 235 27.19 -7.17 28.88
CA ARG A 235 27.73 -7.82 30.08
C ARG A 235 29.14 -8.33 29.87
N ALA A 236 29.37 -9.07 28.77
CA ALA A 236 30.69 -9.59 28.45
C ALA A 236 31.72 -8.45 28.26
N ALA A 237 31.32 -7.33 27.66
CA ALA A 237 32.21 -6.18 27.50
C ALA A 237 32.62 -5.57 28.84
N ILE A 238 31.70 -5.44 29.80
CA ILE A 238 32.01 -4.95 31.16
C ILE A 238 32.86 -5.96 31.92
N ASP A 239 32.61 -7.26 31.79
CA ASP A 239 33.38 -8.30 32.49
C ASP A 239 34.84 -8.36 32.00
N LEU A 240 35.09 -8.01 30.73
CA LEU A 240 36.43 -8.00 30.13
C LEU A 240 37.24 -6.74 30.44
N ASP A 241 36.56 -5.62 30.70
CA ASP A 241 37.18 -4.32 30.94
C ASP A 241 36.43 -3.59 32.06
N ALA A 242 37.04 -3.55 33.24
CA ALA A 242 36.47 -2.92 34.43
C ALA A 242 36.30 -1.39 34.30
N ASP A 243 37.01 -0.76 33.35
CA ASP A 243 36.92 0.66 33.06
C ASP A 243 35.89 0.98 31.94
N ALA A 244 35.26 -0.05 31.36
CA ALA A 244 34.26 0.12 30.31
C ALA A 244 33.04 0.91 30.80
N THR A 245 32.66 1.94 30.03
CA THR A 245 31.49 2.78 30.33
C THR A 245 30.39 2.59 29.28
N ILE A 246 29.15 2.32 29.73
CA ILE A 246 27.99 2.26 28.85
C ILE A 246 27.36 3.64 28.71
N VAL A 247 27.22 4.11 27.47
CA VAL A 247 26.50 5.35 27.14
C VAL A 247 25.16 5.00 26.51
N SER A 248 24.06 5.45 27.12
CA SER A 248 22.71 5.30 26.59
C SER A 248 22.33 6.52 25.75
N LEU A 249 22.02 6.30 24.48
CA LEU A 249 21.59 7.34 23.53
C LEU A 249 20.21 6.98 23.00
N ASP A 250 19.30 7.97 22.97
CA ASP A 250 17.96 7.81 22.39
C ASP A 250 17.67 8.90 21.35
N GLY A 251 17.01 8.50 20.25
CA GLY A 251 16.65 9.38 19.15
C GLY A 251 15.27 9.99 19.35
N ARG A 252 15.19 11.31 19.53
CA ARG A 252 13.90 12.01 19.65
C ARG A 252 13.07 11.85 18.37
N SER A 253 11.91 11.21 18.50
CA SER A 253 10.92 11.04 17.42
C SER A 253 11.57 10.60 16.10
N ALA A 254 12.44 9.59 16.15
CA ALA A 254 13.33 9.22 15.04
C ALA A 254 12.66 9.15 13.65
N TYR A 255 11.43 8.64 13.56
CA TYR A 255 10.70 8.55 12.28
C TYR A 255 10.19 9.89 11.75
N ASP A 256 9.96 10.87 12.63
CA ASP A 256 9.46 12.20 12.29
C ASP A 256 10.62 13.16 11.97
N THR A 257 11.79 12.95 12.59
CA THR A 257 12.95 13.85 12.50
C THR A 257 14.03 13.38 11.52
N ILE A 258 13.95 12.13 11.04
CA ILE A 258 14.92 11.61 10.06
C ILE A 258 14.88 12.40 8.75
N SER A 259 16.06 12.80 8.26
CA SER A 259 16.20 13.35 6.92
C SER A 259 15.96 12.24 5.89
N ARG A 260 14.78 12.24 5.28
CA ARG A 260 14.40 11.26 4.25
C ARG A 260 15.29 11.35 3.03
N ALA A 261 15.67 12.56 2.65
CA ALA A 261 16.59 12.79 1.54
C ALA A 261 17.95 12.13 1.82
N ALA A 262 18.53 12.36 3.00
CA ALA A 262 19.78 11.74 3.39
C ALA A 262 19.65 10.20 3.45
N PHE A 263 18.61 9.69 4.12
CA PHE A 263 18.36 8.25 4.22
C PHE A 263 18.27 7.59 2.85
N LEU A 264 17.56 8.20 1.92
CA LEU A 264 17.35 7.64 0.59
C LEU A 264 18.58 7.81 -0.31
N CYS A 265 19.33 8.91 -0.19
CA CYS A 265 20.64 9.04 -0.84
C CYS A 265 21.60 7.93 -0.40
N GLU A 266 21.70 7.69 0.91
CA GLU A 266 22.51 6.60 1.48
C GLU A 266 22.02 5.23 1.01
N ALA A 267 20.71 5.01 1.06
CA ALA A 267 20.10 3.77 0.61
C ALA A 267 20.26 3.54 -0.89
N ILE A 268 20.45 4.58 -1.71
CA ILE A 268 20.73 4.46 -3.14
C ILE A 268 22.22 4.18 -3.38
N ALA A 269 23.11 4.90 -2.69
CA ALA A 269 24.56 4.75 -2.83
C ALA A 269 25.05 3.34 -2.51
N HIS A 270 24.46 2.70 -1.50
CA HIS A 270 24.88 1.38 -1.01
C HIS A 270 24.06 0.21 -1.59
N ASN A 271 23.17 0.47 -2.56
CA ASN A 271 22.38 -0.55 -3.25
C ASN A 271 22.22 -0.24 -4.75
N PRO A 272 23.23 -0.57 -5.58
CA PRO A 272 23.16 -0.43 -7.02
C PRO A 272 22.05 -1.30 -7.62
#